data_AF-A0A351D2V9-F1
#
_entry.id   AF-A0A351D2V9-F1
#
_cell.length_a   1.000
_cell.length_b   1.000
_cell.length_c   1.000
_cell.angle_alpha   90.00
_cell.angle_beta   90.00
_cell.angle_gamma   90.00
#
_symmetry.space_group_name_H-M   'P 1'
#
loop_
_entity.id
_entity.type
_entity.pdbx_description
1 polymer ?
#
loop_
_entity_poly.entity_id
_entity_poly.type
_entity_poly.pdbx_seq_one_letter_code
_entity_poly.pdbx_strand_id
1 'polypeptide(L)'
;MFVQLTNFALPRWLLFLGLALLCFGAVCASVLITLLGNDLPDASSIRDSSLDVPLQVFSSEGLLIAEFGSERREPVPIEQAPQDLINAILASEDNGFFEHP
;
A
#
# COMPACT_ATOMS: atom_id res chain seq x y z
N MET A 1 23.94 -50.34 38.75
CA MET A 1 22.85 -49.53 38.17
C MET A 1 23.05 -48.09 38.61
N PHE A 2 23.70 -47.26 37.79
CA PHE A 2 23.77 -45.81 38.00
C PHE A 2 23.70 -45.16 36.62
N VAL A 3 22.53 -44.63 36.29
CA VAL A 3 22.29 -43.83 35.09
C VAL A 3 22.84 -42.43 35.40
N GLN A 4 23.86 -42.00 34.67
CA GLN A 4 24.31 -40.61 34.73
C GLN A 4 23.25 -39.74 34.03
N LEU A 5 22.62 -38.85 34.79
CA LEU A 5 21.76 -37.80 34.26
C LEU A 5 22.67 -36.78 33.56
N THR A 6 22.58 -36.67 32.24
CA THR A 6 23.35 -35.71 31.43
C THR A 6 22.89 -34.29 31.75
N ASN A 7 23.76 -33.48 32.35
CA ASN A 7 23.57 -32.04 32.44
C ASN A 7 23.77 -31.42 31.05
N PHE A 8 22.68 -31.18 30.33
CA PHE A 8 22.70 -30.46 29.05
C PHE A 8 22.81 -28.95 29.33
N ALA A 9 24.02 -28.45 29.53
CA ALA A 9 24.27 -27.01 29.58
C ALA A 9 24.20 -26.44 28.16
N LEU A 10 23.38 -25.41 27.94
CA LEU A 10 23.31 -24.74 26.63
C LEU A 10 24.69 -24.16 26.30
N PRO A 11 25.30 -24.52 25.17
CA PRO A 11 26.63 -24.05 24.86
C PRO A 11 26.57 -22.56 24.48
N ARG A 12 27.54 -21.78 24.99
CA ARG A 12 27.57 -20.31 24.89
C ARG A 12 27.50 -19.79 23.45
N TRP A 13 27.91 -20.58 22.45
CA TRP A 13 27.81 -20.22 21.03
C TRP A 13 26.36 -20.10 20.54
N LEU A 14 25.40 -20.83 21.13
CA LEU A 14 23.98 -20.67 20.80
C LEU A 14 23.44 -19.31 21.28
N LEU A 15 23.95 -18.80 22.41
CA LEU A 15 23.60 -17.46 22.88
C LEU A 15 24.15 -16.38 21.95
N PHE A 16 25.41 -16.52 21.51
CA PHE A 16 26.00 -15.59 20.53
C PHE A 16 25.31 -15.67 19.17
N LEU A 17 24.93 -16.87 18.72
CA LEU A 17 24.18 -17.07 17.48
C LEU A 17 22.78 -16.43 17.58
N GLY A 18 22.08 -16.62 18.70
CA GLY A 18 20.78 -16.01 18.95
C GLY A 18 20.86 -14.48 18.96
N LEU A 19 21.88 -13.91 19.62
CA LEU A 19 22.12 -12.46 19.62
C LEU A 19 22.44 -11.95 18.21
N ALA A 20 23.26 -12.65 17.45
CA ALA A 20 23.60 -12.29 16.08
C ALA A 20 22.37 -12.30 15.16
N LEU A 21 21.50 -13.31 15.27
CA LEU A 21 20.25 -13.38 14.51
C LEU A 21 19.28 -12.27 14.88
N LEU A 22 19.19 -11.92 16.18
CA LEU A 22 18.35 -10.82 16.64
C LEU A 22 18.85 -9.47 16.10
N CYS A 23 20.17 -9.22 16.18
CA CYS A 23 20.77 -8.01 15.61
C CYS A 23 20.55 -7.95 14.09
N PHE A 24 20.75 -9.07 13.40
CA PHE A 24 20.50 -9.15 11.96
C PHE A 24 19.03 -8.86 11.61
N GLY A 25 18.09 -9.47 12.33
CA GLY A 25 16.66 -9.22 12.16
C GLY A 25 16.28 -7.76 12.41
N ALA A 26 16.86 -7.12 13.44
CA ALA A 26 16.63 -5.71 13.72
C ALA A 26 17.16 -4.80 12.60
N VAL A 27 18.34 -5.10 12.06
CA VAL A 27 18.90 -4.36 10.91
C VAL A 27 18.00 -4.55 9.67
N CYS A 28 17.60 -5.78 9.34
CA CYS A 28 16.69 -6.03 8.22
C CYS A 28 15.35 -5.30 8.38
N ALA A 29 14.75 -5.32 9.57
CA ALA A 29 13.52 -4.62 9.85
C ALA A 29 13.68 -3.09 9.71
N SER A 30 14.78 -2.53 10.22
CA SER A 30 15.08 -1.10 10.08
C SER A 30 15.25 -0.69 8.61
N VAL A 31 15.95 -1.50 7.81
CA VAL A 31 16.10 -1.27 6.36
C VAL A 31 14.74 -1.34 5.67
N LEU A 32 13.91 -2.35 5.98
CA LEU A 32 12.59 -2.48 5.37
C LEU A 32 11.69 -1.29 5.70
N ILE A 33 11.64 -0.87 6.97
CA ILE A 33 10.82 0.26 7.41
C ILE A 33 11.27 1.55 6.73
N THR A 34 12.58 1.79 6.62
CA THR A 34 13.09 3.00 5.98
C THR A 34 12.85 3.02 4.48
N LEU A 35 12.96 1.88 3.80
CA LEU A 35 12.65 1.77 2.37
C LEU A 35 11.15 1.93 2.07
N LEU A 36 10.27 1.39 2.90
CA LEU A 36 8.82 1.46 2.67
C LEU A 36 8.21 2.78 3.16
N GLY A 37 8.74 3.35 4.25
CA GLY A 37 8.13 4.47 4.94
C GLY A 37 8.49 5.85 4.38
N ASN A 38 9.64 6.01 3.73
CA ASN A 38 10.14 7.34 3.34
C ASN A 38 9.41 7.93 2.12
N ASP A 39 8.81 7.10 1.28
CA ASP A 39 8.14 7.54 0.04
C ASP A 39 6.63 7.70 0.20
N LEU A 40 6.08 7.42 1.39
CA LEU A 40 4.64 7.56 1.65
C LEU A 40 4.31 9.03 1.94
N PRO A 41 3.44 9.67 1.15
CA PRO A 41 2.99 11.03 1.43
C PRO A 41 2.21 11.08 2.75
N ASP A 42 2.16 12.25 3.38
CA ASP A 42 1.34 12.44 4.58
C ASP A 42 -0.13 12.15 4.26
N ALA A 43 -0.80 11.37 5.10
CA ALA A 43 -2.19 10.97 4.90
C ALA A 43 -3.15 12.18 4.83
N SER A 44 -2.77 13.30 5.46
CA SER A 44 -3.52 14.56 5.36
C SER A 44 -3.55 15.14 3.94
N SER A 45 -2.46 14.96 3.17
CA SER A 45 -2.31 15.50 1.81
C SER A 45 -3.22 14.82 0.78
N ILE A 46 -3.66 13.59 1.04
CA ILE A 46 -4.51 12.81 0.14
C ILE A 46 -5.97 13.31 0.19
N ARG A 47 -6.38 13.93 1.29
CA ARG A 47 -7.78 14.35 1.48
C ARG A 47 -8.14 15.60 0.66
N ASP A 48 -7.15 16.46 0.42
CA ASP A 48 -7.34 17.75 -0.23
C ASP A 48 -6.77 17.78 -1.67
N SER A 49 -6.31 16.64 -2.21
CA SER A 49 -5.83 16.59 -3.59
C SER A 49 -6.99 16.70 -4.56
N SER A 50 -7.09 17.83 -5.28
CA SER A 50 -8.00 17.93 -6.42
C SER A 50 -7.54 16.99 -7.54
N LEU A 51 -8.48 16.32 -8.20
CA LEU A 51 -8.17 15.54 -9.40
C LEU A 51 -7.63 16.49 -10.49
N ASP A 52 -6.46 16.15 -11.05
CA ASP A 52 -5.97 16.80 -12.27
C ASP A 52 -6.90 16.43 -13.44
N VAL A 53 -7.74 17.38 -13.85
CA VAL A 53 -8.63 17.26 -15.01
C VAL A 53 -8.00 18.04 -16.18
N PRO A 54 -7.86 17.44 -17.37
CA PRO A 54 -7.26 18.11 -18.52
C PRO A 54 -8.11 19.30 -18.96
N LEU A 55 -7.44 20.34 -19.45
CA LEU A 55 -8.08 21.44 -20.17
C LEU A 55 -8.58 20.91 -21.52
N GLN A 56 -9.87 21.08 -21.78
CA GLN A 56 -10.50 20.69 -23.04
C GLN A 56 -10.79 21.91 -23.91
N VAL A 57 -10.46 21.81 -25.20
CA VAL A 57 -10.75 22.84 -26.21
C VAL A 57 -11.83 22.33 -27.14
N PHE A 58 -12.94 23.05 -27.26
CA PHE A 58 -14.08 22.69 -28.09
C PHE A 58 -14.24 23.64 -29.28
N SER A 59 -14.81 23.16 -30.39
CA SER A 59 -15.24 23.98 -31.52
C SER A 59 -16.51 24.78 -31.18
N SER A 60 -16.89 25.74 -32.03
CA SER A 60 -18.15 26.48 -31.89
C SER A 60 -19.40 25.59 -31.88
N GLU A 61 -19.30 24.41 -32.50
CA GLU A 61 -20.34 23.39 -32.58
C GLU A 61 -20.31 22.40 -31.40
N GLY A 62 -19.36 22.56 -30.46
CA GLY A 62 -19.22 21.71 -29.27
C GLY A 62 -18.43 20.42 -29.49
N LEU A 63 -17.68 20.30 -30.59
CA LEU A 63 -16.83 19.13 -30.83
C LEU A 63 -15.49 19.29 -30.12
N LEU A 64 -15.04 18.24 -29.41
CA LEU A 64 -13.73 18.24 -28.75
C LEU A 64 -12.61 18.29 -29.80
N ILE A 65 -11.77 19.33 -29.76
CA ILE A 65 -10.64 19.55 -30.67
C ILE A 65 -9.35 18.99 -30.06
N ALA A 66 -9.11 19.28 -28.77
CA ALA A 66 -7.89 18.89 -28.09
C ALA A 66 -8.07 18.85 -26.56
N GLU A 67 -7.21 18.07 -25.90
CA GLU A 67 -7.09 17.99 -24.45
C GLU A 67 -5.64 18.24 -24.02
N PHE A 68 -5.45 19.02 -22.97
CA PHE A 68 -4.14 19.37 -22.42
C PHE A 68 -4.12 19.11 -20.92
N GLY A 69 -3.30 18.15 -20.48
CA GLY A 69 -3.14 17.78 -19.08
C GLY A 69 -2.08 16.70 -18.93
N SER A 70 -1.58 16.52 -17.71
CA SER A 70 -0.70 15.40 -17.33
C SER A 70 -1.39 14.05 -17.53
N GLU A 71 -2.70 14.02 -17.33
CA GLU A 71 -3.51 12.81 -17.28
C GLU A 71 -4.79 12.98 -18.10
N ARG A 72 -5.28 11.86 -18.65
CA ARG A 72 -6.56 11.79 -19.34
C ARG A 72 -7.62 11.29 -18.35
N ARG A 73 -8.27 12.23 -17.66
CA ARG A 73 -9.27 11.94 -16.63
C ARG A 73 -10.57 12.68 -16.94
N GLU A 74 -11.68 11.96 -16.82
CA GLU A 74 -13.03 12.52 -16.85
C GLU A 74 -13.75 12.10 -15.55
N PRO A 75 -14.08 13.04 -14.66
CA PRO A 75 -14.79 12.72 -13.42
C PRO A 75 -16.22 12.25 -13.73
N VAL A 76 -16.57 11.05 -13.28
CA VAL A 76 -17.92 10.48 -13.40
C VAL A 76 -18.51 10.30 -12.01
N PRO A 77 -19.71 10.85 -11.73
CA PRO A 77 -20.42 10.57 -10.48
C PRO A 77 -20.65 9.07 -10.32
N ILE A 78 -20.48 8.54 -9.11
CA ILE A 78 -20.58 7.10 -8.85
C ILE A 78 -21.97 6.55 -9.22
N GLU A 79 -23.01 7.38 -9.14
CA GLU A 79 -24.39 7.03 -9.48
C GLU A 79 -24.60 6.78 -10.98
N GLN A 80 -23.67 7.25 -11.82
CA GLN A 80 -23.69 7.02 -13.27
C GLN A 80 -22.89 5.78 -13.66
N ALA A 81 -22.09 5.21 -12.75
CA ALA A 81 -21.30 4.02 -13.03
C ALA A 81 -22.19 2.76 -13.09
N PRO A 82 -21.94 1.83 -14.04
CA PRO A 82 -22.68 0.57 -14.09
C PRO A 82 -22.48 -0.25 -12.80
N GLN A 83 -23.57 -0.81 -12.27
CA GLN A 83 -23.52 -1.60 -11.03
C GLN A 83 -22.54 -2.78 -11.13
N ASP A 84 -22.45 -3.42 -12.30
CA ASP A 84 -21.52 -4.52 -12.52
C ASP A 84 -20.05 -4.09 -12.40
N LEU A 85 -19.73 -2.86 -12.82
CA LEU A 85 -18.38 -2.29 -12.68
C LEU A 85 -18.06 -2.04 -11.20
N ILE A 86 -19.01 -1.43 -10.46
CA ILE A 86 -18.86 -1.19 -9.02
C ILE A 86 -18.62 -2.52 -8.30
N ASN A 87 -19.46 -3.52 -8.57
CA ASN A 87 -19.34 -4.85 -7.96
C ASN A 87 -18.01 -5.53 -8.31
N ALA A 88 -17.52 -5.38 -9.54
CA ALA A 88 -16.25 -5.96 -9.96
C ALA A 88 -15.07 -5.35 -9.19
N ILE A 89 -15.03 -4.02 -9.01
CA ILE A 89 -13.98 -3.33 -8.26
C ILE A 89 -14.02 -3.72 -6.78
N LEU A 90 -15.21 -3.74 -6.17
CA LEU A 90 -15.37 -4.16 -4.77
C LEU A 90 -14.91 -5.61 -4.58
N ALA A 91 -15.27 -6.51 -5.49
CA ALA A 91 -14.85 -7.90 -5.41
C ALA A 91 -13.32 -8.08 -5.56
N SER A 92 -12.63 -7.19 -6.29
CA SER A 92 -11.18 -7.29 -6.51
C SER A 92 -10.34 -6.57 -5.46
N GLU A 93 -10.80 -5.42 -4.97
CA GLU A 93 -10.03 -4.55 -4.07
C GLU A 93 -10.46 -4.71 -2.61
N ASP A 94 -11.75 -4.51 -2.32
CA ASP A 94 -12.32 -4.57 -0.98
C ASP A 94 -13.82 -4.87 -1.02
N ASN A 95 -14.17 -6.10 -0.66
CA ASN A 95 -15.55 -6.57 -0.66
C ASN A 95 -16.38 -6.01 0.49
N GLY A 96 -15.73 -5.49 1.53
CA GLY A 96 -16.34 -4.90 2.73
C GLY A 96 -16.26 -3.38 2.75
N PHE A 97 -15.90 -2.74 1.63
CA PHE A 97 -15.64 -1.29 1.57
C PHE A 97 -16.74 -0.42 2.21
N PHE A 98 -18.01 -0.78 1.99
CA PHE A 98 -19.17 -0.05 2.53
C PHE A 98 -19.58 -0.45 3.95
N GLU A 99 -18.91 -1.44 4.55
CA GLU A 99 -19.18 -1.92 5.91
C GLU A 99 -18.29 -1.24 6.96
N HIS A 100 -17.29 -0.47 6.53
CA HIS A 100 -16.37 0.25 7.39
C HIS A 100 -16.90 1.63 7.81
N PRO A 101 -16.75 2.02 9.10
CA PRO A 101 -17.22 3.32 9.63
C PRO A 101 -16.38 4.53 9.21
#